data_AF-A0A2U8VS41-F1
#
_entry.id   AF-A0A2U8VS41-F1
#
_cell.length_a   1.000
_cell.length_b   1.000
_cell.length_c   1.000
_cell.angle_alpha   90.00
_cell.angle_beta   90.00
_cell.angle_gamma   90.00
#
_symmetry.space_group_name_H-M   'P 1'
#
loop_
_entity.id
_entity.type
_entity.pdbx_description
1 polymer ?
#
loop_
_entity_poly.entity_id
_entity_poly.type
_entity_poly.pdbx_seq_one_letter_code
_entity_poly.pdbx_strand_id
1 'polypeptide(L)'
;MSDSPVSTSLRPPRILDAAFEGDLVAGPLAPLLTLVQRDRDLIAEIRTDILDVYCKGQRLVSVKRLRDGYRLLSHEKFWGIQSLDVQVAEQVAAFCETEVPHIKQRIALHAARGKEIEFEQLLVRVNNREGLNSDYIAVDRQGIAEEGKGRTDVVGVYWPGDRRITNDALMPALIEVKFGLGGGVEGVAAQLSRYFEDLRGTLPTFAHELQGQLRQKARLGLLNGLSDLAQAKIQRLPVSDRIEDVRAVVALVDYNPRAGRLDLGALRALPFADQIDLFHLGFGLWRANSAFRAEPQVAVKEGWIDAVQGGRFDAIPNPFHWNDSIELMDLLDGYEVAREIGITKLSAFANAKLSHAEATGCWPGTALELWLCLFFEHRRARHSGEPEEYAEGPHPVRDALCQSLRDALQRLSDHERSDLTGWLAKHRAGGAAD
;
A
#
# COMPACT_ATOMS: atom_id res chain seq x y z
N MET A 1 -0.68 51.99 14.93
CA MET A 1 -1.74 51.23 14.26
C MET A 1 -1.43 49.76 14.52
N SER A 2 -2.24 49.11 15.35
CA SER A 2 -2.04 47.70 15.71
C SER A 2 -2.52 46.81 14.57
N ASP A 3 -1.63 46.00 14.02
CA ASP A 3 -2.01 44.89 13.15
C ASP A 3 -2.88 43.92 13.94
N SER A 4 -4.17 43.91 13.62
CA SER A 4 -5.07 42.85 14.06
C SER A 4 -4.75 41.60 13.24
N PRO A 5 -4.67 40.40 13.86
CA PRO A 5 -4.42 39.18 13.11
C PRO A 5 -5.57 38.96 12.12
N VAL A 6 -5.22 38.83 10.84
CA VAL A 6 -6.17 38.49 9.77
C VAL A 6 -6.70 37.09 10.05
N SER A 7 -7.96 37.01 10.48
CA SER A 7 -8.69 35.78 10.73
C SER A 7 -8.74 34.90 9.45
N THR A 8 -8.06 33.76 9.49
CA THR A 8 -8.17 32.66 8.52
C THR A 8 -9.49 31.91 8.73
N SER A 9 -10.62 32.51 8.32
CA SER A 9 -11.90 31.80 8.36
C SER A 9 -11.93 30.72 7.27
N LEU A 10 -11.85 29.44 7.66
CA LEU A 10 -12.09 28.32 6.75
C LEU A 10 -13.45 28.47 6.09
N ARG A 11 -13.49 28.39 4.76
CA ARG A 11 -14.77 28.31 4.07
C ARG A 11 -15.19 26.86 3.86
N PRO A 12 -16.42 26.55 4.22
CA PRO A 12 -16.93 25.20 4.19
C PRO A 12 -17.20 24.69 2.73
N PRO A 13 -17.34 23.37 2.51
CA PRO A 13 -17.62 22.76 1.20
C PRO A 13 -19.01 23.03 0.59
N ARG A 14 -19.02 23.63 -0.61
CA ARG A 14 -20.24 24.18 -1.21
C ARG A 14 -21.06 23.11 -1.95
N ILE A 15 -22.37 23.29 -1.98
CA ILE A 15 -23.34 22.44 -2.71
C ILE A 15 -24.00 23.19 -3.86
N LEU A 16 -24.47 22.46 -4.87
CA LEU A 16 -25.40 22.98 -5.88
C LEU A 16 -26.81 23.10 -5.29
N ASP A 17 -27.57 24.08 -5.77
CA ASP A 17 -29.00 24.13 -5.48
C ASP A 17 -29.75 22.95 -6.13
N ALA A 18 -30.97 22.68 -5.65
CA ALA A 18 -31.77 21.54 -6.10
C ALA A 18 -32.17 21.61 -7.59
N ALA A 19 -32.28 22.82 -8.16
CA ALA A 19 -32.63 22.98 -9.57
C ALA A 19 -31.44 22.63 -10.47
N PHE A 20 -30.23 23.09 -10.12
CA PHE A 20 -29.01 22.73 -10.81
C PHE A 20 -28.72 21.22 -10.66
N GLU A 21 -28.87 20.65 -9.46
CA GLU A 21 -28.78 19.19 -9.28
C GLU A 21 -29.80 18.43 -10.15
N GLY A 22 -31.05 18.91 -10.21
CA GLY A 22 -32.09 18.33 -11.08
C GLY A 22 -31.73 18.40 -12.58
N ASP A 23 -31.16 19.52 -13.02
CA ASP A 23 -30.76 19.69 -14.42
C ASP A 23 -29.57 18.80 -14.82
N LEU A 24 -28.72 18.42 -13.87
CA LEU A 24 -27.67 17.42 -14.08
C LEU A 24 -28.22 16.00 -14.19
N VAL A 25 -29.30 15.67 -13.45
CA VAL A 25 -29.87 14.31 -13.44
C VAL A 25 -30.78 14.09 -14.64
N ALA A 26 -31.63 15.05 -14.98
CA ALA A 26 -32.70 14.87 -15.97
C ALA A 26 -32.93 16.07 -16.90
N GLY A 27 -32.19 17.17 -16.73
CA GLY A 27 -32.36 18.39 -17.53
C GLY A 27 -31.25 18.61 -18.57
N PRO A 28 -31.01 19.88 -18.96
CA PRO A 28 -30.07 20.21 -20.03
C PRO A 28 -28.63 19.71 -19.81
N LEU A 29 -28.22 19.49 -18.56
CA LEU A 29 -26.85 19.09 -18.22
C LEU A 29 -26.66 17.57 -18.10
N ALA A 30 -27.72 16.77 -18.25
CA ALA A 30 -27.65 15.31 -18.19
C ALA A 30 -26.61 14.67 -19.12
N PRO A 31 -26.39 15.15 -20.37
CA PRO A 31 -25.32 14.62 -21.22
C PRO A 31 -23.92 14.82 -20.63
N LEU A 32 -23.68 15.95 -19.96
CA LEU A 32 -22.38 16.22 -19.32
C LEU A 32 -22.16 15.35 -18.08
N LEU A 33 -23.17 15.17 -17.24
CA LEU A 33 -23.07 14.25 -16.09
C LEU A 33 -22.77 12.82 -16.56
N THR A 34 -23.50 12.37 -17.60
CA THR A 34 -23.30 11.03 -18.20
C THR A 34 -21.87 10.87 -18.72
N LEU A 35 -21.31 11.90 -19.37
CA LEU A 35 -19.93 11.89 -19.83
C LEU A 35 -18.95 11.75 -18.66
N VAL A 36 -19.10 12.56 -17.62
CA VAL A 36 -18.22 12.51 -16.43
C VAL A 36 -18.28 11.14 -15.75
N GLN A 37 -19.47 10.57 -15.59
CA GLN A 37 -19.67 9.25 -14.98
C GLN A 37 -19.05 8.10 -15.78
N ARG A 38 -18.86 8.26 -17.10
CA ARG A 38 -18.30 7.22 -17.99
C ARG A 38 -16.80 7.41 -18.28
N ASP A 39 -16.35 8.64 -18.43
CA ASP A 39 -14.95 8.95 -18.77
C ASP A 39 -14.08 8.90 -17.51
N ARG A 40 -13.12 7.97 -17.48
CA ARG A 40 -12.20 7.74 -16.36
C ARG A 40 -11.14 8.84 -16.20
N ASP A 41 -10.97 9.73 -17.17
CA ASP A 41 -10.05 10.86 -17.02
C ASP A 41 -10.72 12.08 -16.41
N LEU A 42 -12.05 12.04 -16.20
CA LEU A 42 -12.81 13.18 -15.69
C LEU A 42 -13.18 13.00 -14.22
N ILE A 43 -13.09 14.09 -13.47
CA ILE A 43 -13.73 14.24 -12.16
C ILE A 43 -14.55 15.53 -12.16
N ALA A 44 -15.62 15.56 -11.39
CA ALA A 44 -16.42 16.77 -11.18
C ALA A 44 -16.33 17.23 -9.73
N GLU A 45 -16.07 18.52 -9.56
CA GLU A 45 -16.01 19.20 -8.26
C GLU A 45 -17.12 20.21 -8.15
N ILE A 46 -17.79 20.16 -7.01
CA ILE A 46 -18.96 20.99 -6.73
C ILE A 46 -18.52 22.25 -6.00
N ARG A 47 -19.01 23.39 -6.46
CA ARG A 47 -18.82 24.72 -5.87
C ARG A 47 -20.18 25.40 -5.75
N THR A 48 -20.25 26.54 -5.06
CA THR A 48 -21.50 27.33 -5.00
C THR A 48 -21.85 27.76 -6.41
N ASP A 49 -23.00 27.31 -6.90
CA ASP A 49 -23.58 27.63 -8.21
C ASP A 49 -22.67 27.35 -9.42
N ILE A 50 -21.65 26.50 -9.24
CA ILE A 50 -20.68 26.16 -10.27
C ILE A 50 -20.34 24.67 -10.16
N LEU A 51 -20.32 23.98 -11.31
CA LEU A 51 -19.74 22.65 -11.44
C LEU A 51 -18.46 22.77 -12.26
N ASP A 52 -17.32 22.41 -11.67
CA ASP A 52 -16.05 22.34 -12.40
C ASP A 52 -15.73 20.89 -12.77
N VAL A 53 -15.48 20.64 -14.05
CA VAL A 53 -15.01 19.33 -14.55
C VAL A 53 -13.52 19.41 -14.83
N TYR A 54 -12.75 18.46 -14.32
CA TYR A 54 -11.29 18.43 -14.43
C TYR A 54 -10.80 17.22 -15.22
N CYS A 55 -9.72 17.43 -15.98
CA CYS A 55 -8.97 16.40 -16.70
C CYS A 55 -7.48 16.62 -16.41
N LYS A 56 -6.78 15.58 -15.91
CA LYS A 56 -5.33 15.61 -15.63
C LYS A 56 -4.88 16.80 -14.76
N GLY A 57 -5.65 17.10 -13.72
CA GLY A 57 -5.41 18.20 -12.79
C GLY A 57 -5.82 19.58 -13.32
N GLN A 58 -6.22 19.71 -14.59
CA GLN A 58 -6.62 20.96 -15.21
C GLN A 58 -8.13 21.07 -15.33
N ARG A 59 -8.66 22.29 -15.16
CA ARG A 59 -10.09 22.55 -15.35
C ARG A 59 -10.43 22.46 -16.84
N LEU A 60 -11.19 21.44 -17.21
CA LEU A 60 -11.65 21.20 -18.58
C LEU A 60 -12.79 22.15 -18.93
N VAL A 61 -13.80 22.24 -18.08
CA VAL A 61 -14.92 23.18 -18.23
C VAL A 61 -15.47 23.57 -16.86
N SER A 62 -15.89 24.83 -16.73
CA SER A 62 -16.68 25.36 -15.61
C SER A 62 -18.09 25.59 -16.11
N VAL A 63 -19.09 25.04 -15.41
CA VAL A 63 -20.51 25.21 -15.72
C VAL A 63 -21.09 26.20 -14.74
N LYS A 64 -21.57 27.34 -15.23
CA LYS A 64 -22.21 28.38 -14.42
C LYS A 64 -23.66 28.53 -14.78
N ARG A 65 -24.53 28.64 -13.79
CA ARG A 65 -25.95 28.92 -14.02
C ARG A 65 -26.15 30.34 -14.54
N LEU A 66 -27.02 30.51 -15.54
CA LEU A 66 -27.51 31.80 -16.02
C LEU A 66 -28.96 31.99 -15.60
N ARG A 67 -29.55 33.16 -15.92
CA ARG A 67 -31.00 33.38 -15.75
C ARG A 67 -31.82 32.40 -16.60
N ASP A 68 -31.30 32.07 -17.78
CA ASP A 68 -31.91 31.14 -18.73
C ASP A 68 -30.82 30.23 -19.31
N GLY A 69 -30.76 29.00 -18.83
CA GLY A 69 -29.73 28.02 -19.17
C GLY A 69 -28.42 28.15 -18.37
N TYR A 70 -27.32 27.79 -19.02
CA TYR A 70 -26.00 27.63 -18.45
C TYR A 70 -24.92 28.20 -19.35
N ARG A 71 -23.78 28.58 -18.76
CA ARG A 71 -22.56 28.97 -19.47
C ARG A 71 -21.47 27.96 -19.20
N LEU A 72 -20.94 27.38 -20.27
CA LEU A 72 -19.75 26.54 -20.27
C LEU A 72 -18.52 27.43 -20.49
N LEU A 73 -17.51 27.32 -19.63
CA LEU A 73 -16.29 28.14 -19.69
C LEU A 73 -15.05 27.25 -19.68
N SER A 74 -14.07 27.52 -20.54
CA SER A 74 -12.74 26.89 -20.46
C SER A 74 -11.64 27.92 -20.66
N HIS A 75 -10.42 27.58 -20.25
CA HIS A 75 -9.28 28.47 -20.50
C HIS A 75 -8.99 28.51 -22.01
N GLU A 76 -8.72 29.71 -22.55
CA GLU A 76 -8.40 29.93 -23.97
C GLU A 76 -7.29 29.02 -24.54
N LYS A 77 -6.36 28.57 -23.70
CA LYS A 77 -5.27 27.66 -24.08
C LYS A 77 -5.79 26.27 -24.44
N PHE A 78 -6.95 25.88 -23.92
CA PHE A 78 -7.54 24.56 -24.10
C PHE A 78 -8.77 24.62 -25.01
N TRP A 79 -9.46 25.76 -25.07
CA TRP A 79 -10.63 25.95 -25.92
C TRP A 79 -10.61 27.32 -26.58
N GLY A 80 -10.54 27.34 -27.92
CA GLY A 80 -10.47 28.58 -28.69
C GLY A 80 -11.73 29.45 -28.60
N ILE A 81 -12.85 28.85 -28.20
CA ILE A 81 -14.08 29.54 -27.82
C ILE A 81 -14.09 29.59 -26.29
N GLN A 82 -13.88 30.76 -25.69
CA GLN A 82 -13.73 30.87 -24.23
C GLN A 82 -15.02 30.49 -23.46
N SER A 83 -16.18 30.64 -24.10
CA SER A 83 -17.48 30.37 -23.49
C SER A 83 -18.56 29.94 -24.49
N LEU A 84 -19.49 29.08 -24.07
CA LEU A 84 -20.70 28.72 -24.81
C LEU A 84 -21.91 28.77 -23.87
N ASP A 85 -22.96 29.48 -24.28
CA ASP A 85 -24.24 29.49 -23.57
C ASP A 85 -25.13 28.37 -24.12
N VAL A 86 -25.73 27.59 -23.23
CA VAL A 86 -26.52 26.39 -23.53
C VAL A 86 -27.81 26.41 -22.73
N GLN A 87 -28.91 25.96 -23.33
CA GLN A 87 -30.24 25.95 -22.73
C GLN A 87 -30.90 24.58 -22.78
N VAL A 88 -30.54 23.76 -23.76
CA VAL A 88 -31.14 22.44 -23.99
C VAL A 88 -30.08 21.33 -24.03
N ALA A 89 -30.52 20.10 -23.79
CA ALA A 89 -29.62 18.94 -23.68
C ALA A 89 -28.84 18.68 -24.98
N GLU A 90 -29.43 18.93 -26.14
CA GLU A 90 -28.80 18.73 -27.45
C GLU A 90 -27.55 19.60 -27.64
N GLN A 91 -27.57 20.83 -27.11
CA GLN A 91 -26.42 21.73 -27.17
C GLN A 91 -25.27 21.23 -26.28
N VAL A 92 -25.60 20.71 -25.10
CA VAL A 92 -24.63 20.14 -24.16
C VAL A 92 -24.07 18.82 -24.70
N ALA A 93 -24.90 17.98 -25.31
CA ALA A 93 -24.48 16.76 -25.98
C ALA A 93 -23.51 17.07 -27.12
N ALA A 94 -23.83 18.04 -27.98
CA ALA A 94 -22.94 18.48 -29.06
C ALA A 94 -21.59 18.95 -28.51
N PHE A 95 -21.58 19.77 -27.45
CA PHE A 95 -20.33 20.18 -26.78
C PHE A 95 -19.53 18.97 -26.26
N CYS A 96 -20.21 18.00 -25.62
CA CYS A 96 -19.58 16.80 -25.10
C CYS A 96 -18.95 15.94 -26.20
N GLU A 97 -19.60 15.82 -27.35
CA GLU A 97 -19.16 14.98 -28.47
C GLU A 97 -18.05 15.65 -29.28
N THR A 98 -18.16 16.96 -29.57
CA THR A 98 -17.24 17.65 -30.48
C THR A 98 -16.10 18.34 -29.74
N GLU A 99 -16.39 19.05 -28.65
CA GLU A 99 -15.40 19.94 -28.02
C GLU A 99 -14.56 19.24 -26.97
N VAL A 100 -15.18 18.41 -26.11
CA VAL A 100 -14.48 17.78 -24.97
C VAL A 100 -13.25 16.97 -25.40
N PRO A 101 -13.29 16.10 -26.44
CA PRO A 101 -12.11 15.37 -26.89
C PRO A 101 -10.95 16.29 -27.30
N HIS A 102 -11.25 17.40 -27.98
CA HIS A 102 -10.23 18.37 -28.38
C HIS A 102 -9.66 19.14 -27.18
N ILE A 103 -10.50 19.54 -26.22
CA ILE A 103 -10.06 20.19 -24.99
C ILE A 103 -9.15 19.25 -24.18
N LYS A 104 -9.52 17.97 -24.02
CA LYS A 104 -8.67 16.95 -23.37
C LYS A 104 -7.31 16.83 -24.06
N GLN A 105 -7.29 16.78 -25.39
CA GLN A 105 -6.05 16.70 -26.16
C GLN A 105 -5.18 17.96 -25.96
N ARG A 106 -5.76 19.16 -25.96
CA ARG A 106 -5.02 20.40 -25.70
C ARG A 106 -4.48 20.45 -24.27
N ILE A 107 -5.24 19.97 -23.27
CA ILE A 107 -4.74 19.81 -21.90
C ILE A 107 -3.52 18.89 -21.89
N ALA A 108 -3.57 17.74 -22.56
CA ALA A 108 -2.44 16.80 -22.60
C ALA A 108 -1.18 17.38 -23.29
N LEU A 109 -1.35 18.29 -24.25
CA LEU A 109 -0.25 18.95 -24.96
C LEU A 109 0.34 20.16 -24.21
N HIS A 110 -0.50 20.95 -23.53
CA HIS A 110 -0.10 22.22 -22.92
C HIS A 110 0.14 22.13 -21.41
N ALA A 111 -0.45 21.15 -20.72
CA ALA A 111 -0.19 20.97 -19.30
C ALA A 111 1.20 20.37 -19.09
N ALA A 112 1.98 20.98 -18.20
CA ALA A 112 3.23 20.40 -17.75
C ALA A 112 2.95 19.05 -17.06
N ARG A 113 3.67 18.01 -17.50
CA ARG A 113 3.55 16.63 -17.02
C ARG A 113 4.13 16.48 -15.61
N GLY A 114 3.67 15.46 -14.88
CA GLY A 114 4.28 15.06 -13.60
C GLY A 114 4.14 16.13 -12.51
N LYS A 115 3.01 16.82 -12.48
CA LYS A 115 2.70 17.81 -11.44
C LYS A 115 1.83 17.18 -10.37
N GLU A 116 2.03 17.63 -9.13
CA GLU A 116 1.22 17.29 -7.94
C GLU A 116 -0.29 17.29 -8.24
N ILE A 117 -0.76 18.32 -8.95
CA ILE A 117 -2.16 18.47 -9.38
C ILE A 117 -2.75 17.33 -10.21
N GLU A 118 -1.95 16.60 -10.99
CA GLU A 118 -2.42 15.42 -11.73
C GLU A 118 -2.62 14.25 -10.79
N PHE A 119 -1.74 14.10 -9.80
CA PHE A 119 -1.81 13.06 -8.77
C PHE A 119 -2.90 13.33 -7.73
N GLU A 120 -3.19 14.59 -7.41
CA GLU A 120 -4.39 14.99 -6.64
C GLU A 120 -5.65 14.42 -7.30
N GLN A 121 -5.85 14.69 -8.59
CA GLN A 121 -7.00 14.18 -9.33
C GLN A 121 -6.98 12.65 -9.43
N LEU A 122 -5.81 12.04 -9.63
CA LEU A 122 -5.69 10.58 -9.68
C LEU A 122 -6.11 9.95 -8.34
N LEU A 123 -5.70 10.54 -7.21
CA LEU A 123 -6.09 10.10 -5.88
C LEU A 123 -7.60 10.17 -5.69
N VAL A 124 -8.25 11.28 -6.09
CA VAL A 124 -9.72 11.41 -6.04
C VAL A 124 -10.39 10.32 -6.87
N ARG A 125 -9.94 10.12 -8.13
CA ARG A 125 -10.51 9.10 -9.01
C ARG A 125 -10.40 7.71 -8.41
N VAL A 126 -9.20 7.34 -7.99
CA VAL A 126 -8.88 5.98 -7.53
C VAL A 126 -9.68 5.62 -6.29
N ASN A 127 -9.85 6.56 -5.35
CA ASN A 127 -10.64 6.33 -4.14
C ASN A 127 -12.16 6.40 -4.36
N ASN A 128 -12.64 7.04 -5.43
CA ASN A 128 -14.08 7.22 -5.65
C ASN A 128 -14.69 6.33 -6.74
N ARG A 129 -13.90 5.86 -7.71
CA ARG A 129 -14.42 5.26 -8.95
C ARG A 129 -13.84 3.90 -9.32
N GLU A 130 -12.64 3.58 -8.85
CA GLU A 130 -11.90 2.39 -9.34
C GLU A 130 -12.24 1.09 -8.60
N GLY A 131 -13.42 1.03 -7.96
CA GLY A 131 -13.90 -0.16 -7.24
C GLY A 131 -12.99 -0.60 -6.10
N LEU A 132 -12.13 0.28 -5.60
CA LEU A 132 -11.29 0.01 -4.46
C LEU A 132 -12.12 0.00 -3.18
N ASN A 133 -11.89 -1.00 -2.33
CA ASN A 133 -12.41 -1.01 -0.97
C ASN A 133 -11.47 -0.17 -0.06
N SER A 134 -11.34 1.12 -0.39
CA SER A 134 -10.54 2.08 0.38
C SER A 134 -11.31 2.57 1.61
N ASP A 135 -10.60 2.81 2.70
CA ASP A 135 -11.17 3.42 3.89
C ASP A 135 -11.35 4.94 3.74
N TYR A 136 -10.89 5.56 2.64
CA TYR A 136 -11.04 6.99 2.39
C TYR A 136 -11.87 7.26 1.15
N ILE A 137 -12.74 8.25 1.25
CA ILE A 137 -13.56 8.73 0.14
C ILE A 137 -13.25 10.21 -0.05
N ALA A 138 -12.75 10.56 -1.23
CA ALA A 138 -12.45 11.96 -1.54
C ALA A 138 -13.74 12.71 -1.85
N VAL A 139 -13.98 13.82 -1.17
CA VAL A 139 -15.17 14.63 -1.40
C VAL A 139 -14.86 15.78 -2.32
N ASP A 140 -13.69 16.39 -2.18
CA ASP A 140 -13.33 17.57 -2.97
C ASP A 140 -11.82 17.72 -3.12
N ARG A 141 -11.41 18.26 -4.27
CA ARG A 141 -10.05 18.68 -4.53
C ARG A 141 -9.91 20.16 -4.19
N GLN A 142 -8.81 20.53 -3.55
CA GLN A 142 -8.47 21.91 -3.19
C GLN A 142 -9.41 22.52 -2.16
N GLY A 143 -9.72 21.75 -1.11
CA GLY A 143 -10.46 22.28 0.04
C GLY A 143 -9.63 23.37 0.72
N ILE A 144 -10.29 24.48 1.04
CA ILE A 144 -9.81 25.58 1.91
C ILE A 144 -9.12 26.79 1.21
N ALA A 145 -9.80 27.93 1.42
CA ALA A 145 -9.39 29.35 1.40
C ALA A 145 -9.05 30.07 0.07
N GLU A 146 -9.49 31.34 0.07
CA GLU A 146 -9.28 32.35 -0.97
C GLU A 146 -7.82 32.41 -1.41
N GLU A 147 -7.65 32.73 -2.70
CA GLU A 147 -6.39 32.95 -3.41
C GLU A 147 -5.16 33.11 -2.48
N GLY A 148 -4.48 31.99 -2.22
CA GLY A 148 -3.09 31.98 -1.79
C GLY A 148 -2.77 31.72 -0.32
N LYS A 149 -3.72 31.39 0.57
CA LYS A 149 -3.41 31.05 1.97
C LYS A 149 -4.10 29.77 2.46
N GLY A 150 -3.33 28.72 2.75
CA GLY A 150 -3.78 27.59 3.59
C GLY A 150 -4.72 26.56 2.94
N ARG A 151 -4.51 26.23 1.66
CA ARG A 151 -5.34 25.25 0.94
C ARG A 151 -4.84 23.82 1.14
N THR A 152 -5.71 22.91 1.55
CA THR A 152 -5.46 21.46 1.52
C THR A 152 -5.62 20.93 0.09
N ASP A 153 -4.82 19.96 -0.29
CA ASP A 153 -4.85 19.43 -1.66
C ASP A 153 -6.13 18.66 -1.96
N VAL A 154 -6.60 17.82 -1.02
CA VAL A 154 -7.85 17.07 -1.11
C VAL A 154 -8.51 17.01 0.26
N VAL A 155 -9.84 17.10 0.30
CA VAL A 155 -10.65 16.82 1.50
C VAL A 155 -11.57 15.65 1.24
N GLY A 156 -11.85 14.88 2.28
CA GLY A 156 -12.64 13.66 2.17
C GLY A 156 -13.18 13.21 3.51
N VAL A 157 -13.62 11.96 3.55
CA VAL A 157 -14.01 11.28 4.78
C VAL A 157 -13.26 9.97 4.92
N TYR A 158 -12.92 9.62 6.16
CA TYR A 158 -12.43 8.32 6.56
C TYR A 158 -13.60 7.47 7.09
N TRP A 159 -13.71 6.26 6.55
CA TRP A 159 -14.78 5.30 6.80
C TRP A 159 -14.26 3.87 6.66
N PRO A 160 -13.63 3.31 7.71
CA PRO A 160 -12.98 2.01 7.61
C PRO A 160 -13.96 0.84 7.51
N GLY A 161 -13.60 -0.14 6.69
CA GLY A 161 -14.45 -1.28 6.33
C GLY A 161 -14.66 -2.33 7.44
N ASP A 162 -13.84 -2.34 8.49
CA ASP A 162 -13.95 -3.25 9.62
C ASP A 162 -14.98 -2.78 10.65
N ARG A 163 -16.19 -3.29 10.47
CA ARG A 163 -17.34 -3.26 11.39
C ARG A 163 -16.96 -3.23 12.89
N ARG A 164 -17.03 -2.05 13.51
CA ARG A 164 -17.50 -1.74 14.89
C ARG A 164 -17.08 -0.35 15.38
N ILE A 165 -16.86 0.64 14.51
CA ILE A 165 -16.71 2.01 15.02
C ILE A 165 -18.02 2.40 15.71
N THR A 166 -17.87 2.67 17.00
CA THR A 166 -18.89 2.88 18.03
C THR A 166 -19.73 4.15 17.83
N ASN A 167 -19.49 4.89 16.76
CA ASN A 167 -20.27 6.04 16.34
C ASN A 167 -20.62 5.83 14.87
N ASP A 168 -21.90 5.75 14.53
CA ASP A 168 -22.41 5.76 13.16
C ASP A 168 -22.08 7.10 12.46
N ALA A 169 -20.81 7.47 12.32
CA ALA A 169 -20.34 8.74 11.79
C ALA A 169 -19.10 8.56 10.91
N LEU A 170 -18.96 9.45 9.95
CA LEU A 170 -17.82 9.57 9.05
C LEU A 170 -16.82 10.56 9.65
N MET A 171 -15.53 10.24 9.58
CA MET A 171 -14.48 11.09 10.11
C MET A 171 -14.00 12.05 9.02
N PRO A 172 -13.92 13.38 9.24
CA PRO A 172 -13.36 14.28 8.23
C PRO A 172 -11.89 13.94 7.95
N ALA A 173 -11.47 13.99 6.68
CA ALA A 173 -10.09 13.75 6.28
C ALA A 173 -9.53 14.95 5.50
N LEU A 174 -8.36 15.43 5.91
CA LEU A 174 -7.55 16.41 5.18
C LEU A 174 -6.36 15.68 4.55
N ILE A 175 -6.21 15.74 3.24
CA ILE A 175 -5.23 14.96 2.50
C ILE A 175 -4.27 15.92 1.81
N GLU A 176 -3.00 15.86 2.21
CA GLU A 176 -1.89 16.56 1.59
C GLU A 176 -1.16 15.60 0.65
N VAL A 177 -1.02 15.99 -0.62
CA VAL A 177 -0.38 15.17 -1.64
C VAL A 177 1.01 15.73 -1.91
N LYS A 178 2.03 14.87 -1.92
CA LYS A 178 3.39 15.27 -2.32
C LYS A 178 3.90 14.32 -3.39
N PHE A 179 4.39 14.89 -4.48
CA PHE A 179 4.89 14.10 -5.62
C PHE A 179 6.41 14.21 -5.81
N GLY A 180 7.06 13.05 -5.89
CA GLY A 180 8.47 12.92 -6.24
C GLY A 180 9.41 13.63 -5.25
N LEU A 181 10.41 14.32 -5.79
CA LEU A 181 11.34 15.18 -5.02
C LEU A 181 10.87 16.65 -4.97
N GLY A 182 9.73 16.99 -5.58
CA GLY A 182 9.18 18.35 -5.56
C GLY A 182 8.38 18.65 -4.29
N GLY A 183 7.78 19.84 -4.22
CA GLY A 183 6.58 20.04 -3.38
C GLY A 183 6.78 20.39 -1.90
N GLY A 184 7.99 20.64 -1.43
CA GLY A 184 8.20 21.19 -0.07
C GLY A 184 7.84 20.22 1.07
N VAL A 185 8.05 18.92 0.87
CA VAL A 185 7.76 17.84 1.83
C VAL A 185 8.32 18.07 3.24
N GLU A 186 9.42 18.82 3.36
CA GLU A 186 10.03 19.24 4.64
C GLU A 186 9.09 20.08 5.51
N GLY A 187 8.18 20.84 4.88
CA GLY A 187 7.24 21.75 5.55
C GLY A 187 5.90 21.12 5.93
N VAL A 188 5.68 19.83 5.66
CA VAL A 188 4.36 19.20 5.80
C VAL A 188 3.83 19.25 7.23
N ALA A 189 4.69 19.05 8.24
CA ALA A 189 4.26 19.10 9.65
C ALA A 189 3.74 20.49 10.04
N ALA A 190 4.44 21.55 9.62
CA ALA A 190 4.00 22.92 9.86
C ALA A 190 2.69 23.25 9.11
N GLN A 191 2.49 22.65 7.92
CA GLN A 191 1.27 22.81 7.14
C GLN A 191 0.07 22.13 7.79
N LEU A 192 0.22 20.88 8.25
CA LEU A 192 -0.82 20.17 9.00
C LEU A 192 -1.18 20.91 10.30
N SER A 193 -0.18 21.45 11.02
CA SER A 193 -0.42 22.23 12.23
C SER A 193 -1.34 23.43 11.98
N ARG A 194 -1.14 24.16 10.87
CA ARG A 194 -2.00 25.29 10.50
C ARG A 194 -3.42 24.84 10.19
N TYR A 195 -3.60 23.74 9.46
CA TYR A 195 -4.94 23.22 9.15
C TYR A 195 -5.71 22.85 10.40
N PHE A 196 -5.07 22.16 11.35
CA PHE A 196 -5.70 21.77 12.61
C PHE A 196 -6.04 22.97 13.49
N GLU A 197 -5.18 23.99 13.51
CA GLU A 197 -5.46 25.25 14.20
C GLU A 197 -6.68 25.95 13.61
N ASP A 198 -6.72 26.11 12.29
CA ASP A 198 -7.84 26.76 11.59
C ASP A 198 -9.17 25.97 11.77
N LEU A 199 -9.10 24.62 11.77
CA LEU A 199 -10.28 23.75 11.94
C LEU A 199 -10.95 23.89 13.30
N ARG A 200 -10.20 24.13 14.38
CA ARG A 200 -10.79 24.22 15.74
C ARG A 200 -11.93 25.22 15.84
N GLY A 201 -11.87 26.32 15.09
CA GLY A 201 -12.91 27.36 15.10
C GLY A 201 -14.05 27.16 14.09
N THR A 202 -13.90 26.22 13.14
CA THR A 202 -14.77 26.14 11.96
C THR A 202 -15.25 24.72 11.64
N LEU A 203 -14.79 23.72 12.40
CA LEU A 203 -15.06 22.31 12.17
C LEU A 203 -16.55 21.95 12.08
N PRO A 204 -17.46 22.48 12.94
CA PRO A 204 -18.88 22.16 12.81
C PRO A 204 -19.47 22.57 11.45
N THR A 205 -19.15 23.77 10.99
CA THR A 205 -19.56 24.27 9.67
C THR A 205 -18.91 23.44 8.56
N PHE A 206 -17.61 23.14 8.68
CA PHE A 206 -16.88 22.33 7.71
C PHE A 206 -17.48 20.92 7.58
N ALA A 207 -17.75 20.23 8.69
CA ALA A 207 -18.33 18.89 8.73
C ALA A 207 -19.74 18.87 8.10
N HIS A 208 -20.58 19.86 8.44
CA HIS A 208 -21.93 19.99 7.88
C HIS A 208 -21.93 20.09 6.36
N GLU A 209 -21.03 20.90 5.82
CA GLU A 209 -20.93 21.15 4.39
C GLU A 209 -20.21 20.04 3.63
N LEU A 210 -19.16 19.46 4.22
CA LEU A 210 -18.51 18.23 3.72
C LEU A 210 -19.54 17.10 3.57
N GLN A 211 -20.42 16.94 4.57
CA GLN A 211 -21.53 16.00 4.53
C GLN A 211 -22.51 16.32 3.39
N GLY A 212 -22.89 17.60 3.23
CA GLY A 212 -23.78 18.04 2.16
C GLY A 212 -23.24 17.69 0.77
N GLN A 213 -21.97 18.02 0.53
CA GLN A 213 -21.29 17.77 -0.73
C GLN A 213 -21.09 16.28 -1.00
N LEU A 214 -20.68 15.50 0.01
CA LEU A 214 -20.56 14.05 -0.08
C LEU A 214 -21.89 13.40 -0.50
N ARG A 215 -22.99 13.80 0.13
CA ARG A 215 -24.33 13.31 -0.19
C ARG A 215 -24.76 13.68 -1.60
N GLN A 216 -24.48 14.91 -2.04
CA GLN A 216 -24.79 15.35 -3.39
C GLN A 216 -23.97 14.60 -4.43
N LYS A 217 -22.67 14.37 -4.19
CA LYS A 217 -21.83 13.53 -5.06
C LYS A 217 -22.34 12.09 -5.15
N ALA A 218 -22.80 11.52 -4.03
CA ALA A 218 -23.42 10.19 -4.03
C ALA A 218 -24.68 10.14 -4.89
N ARG A 219 -25.61 11.10 -4.75
CA ARG A 219 -26.83 11.17 -5.56
C ARG A 219 -26.57 11.38 -7.04
N LEU A 220 -25.54 12.16 -7.37
CA LEU A 220 -25.08 12.38 -8.74
C LEU A 220 -24.28 11.19 -9.32
N GLY A 221 -24.11 10.08 -8.59
CA GLY A 221 -23.36 8.91 -9.07
C GLY A 221 -21.86 9.19 -9.29
N LEU A 222 -21.31 10.20 -8.62
CA LEU A 222 -19.89 10.58 -8.73
C LEU A 222 -18.97 9.76 -7.80
N LEU A 223 -19.56 8.85 -7.01
CA LEU A 223 -18.88 7.92 -6.09
C LEU A 223 -19.13 6.45 -6.53
N ASN A 224 -19.08 6.19 -7.83
CA ASN A 224 -19.50 4.92 -8.43
C ASN A 224 -18.57 3.72 -8.15
N GLY A 225 -17.44 3.93 -7.49
CA GLY A 225 -16.60 2.85 -6.94
C GLY A 225 -17.20 2.22 -5.67
N LEU A 226 -18.13 2.90 -5.00
CA LEU A 226 -18.86 2.36 -3.85
C LEU A 226 -19.99 1.44 -4.32
N SER A 227 -20.18 0.32 -3.61
CA SER A 227 -21.35 -0.54 -3.78
C SER A 227 -22.66 0.22 -3.52
N ASP A 228 -23.77 -0.22 -4.11
CA ASP A 228 -25.09 0.39 -3.89
C ASP A 228 -25.46 0.50 -2.41
N LEU A 229 -25.13 -0.54 -1.62
CA LEU A 229 -25.34 -0.53 -0.18
C LEU A 229 -24.49 0.54 0.52
N ALA A 230 -23.22 0.68 0.13
CA ALA A 230 -22.33 1.70 0.66
C ALA A 230 -22.79 3.11 0.28
N GLN A 231 -23.22 3.32 -0.97
CA GLN A 231 -23.79 4.58 -1.43
C GLN A 231 -25.08 4.95 -0.68
N ALA A 232 -25.95 3.98 -0.38
CA ALA A 232 -27.15 4.23 0.42
C ALA A 232 -26.81 4.55 1.87
N LYS A 233 -25.79 3.90 2.44
CA LYS A 233 -25.36 4.10 3.83
C LYS A 233 -24.68 5.45 4.03
N ILE A 234 -23.76 5.84 3.15
CA ILE A 234 -23.03 7.10 3.27
C ILE A 234 -23.95 8.33 3.18
N GLN A 235 -25.08 8.19 2.48
CA GLN A 235 -26.09 9.25 2.41
C GLN A 235 -26.80 9.51 3.74
N ARG A 236 -26.73 8.59 4.71
CA ARG A 236 -27.42 8.66 6.00
C ARG A 236 -26.48 8.99 7.16
N LEU A 237 -25.21 8.59 7.05
CA LEU A 237 -24.24 8.81 8.11
C LEU A 237 -23.97 10.31 8.29
N PRO A 238 -23.91 10.82 9.54
CA PRO A 238 -23.35 12.11 9.84
C PRO A 238 -21.84 12.15 9.59
N VAL A 239 -21.30 13.33 9.33
CA VAL A 239 -19.86 13.60 9.44
C VAL A 239 -19.57 14.18 10.83
N SER A 240 -18.56 13.65 11.53
CA SER A 240 -18.19 14.11 12.86
C SER A 240 -17.67 15.55 12.83
N ASP A 241 -18.07 16.33 13.83
CA ASP A 241 -17.63 17.71 14.09
C ASP A 241 -16.64 17.80 15.26
N ARG A 242 -16.10 16.66 15.71
CA ARG A 242 -15.11 16.58 16.78
C ARG A 242 -13.69 16.64 16.23
N ILE A 243 -12.85 17.48 16.82
CA ILE A 243 -11.47 17.66 16.33
C ILE A 243 -10.64 16.39 16.48
N GLU A 244 -10.93 15.55 17.47
CA GLU A 244 -10.25 14.26 17.68
C GLU A 244 -10.57 13.23 16.59
N ASP A 245 -11.69 13.41 15.88
CA ASP A 245 -12.14 12.52 14.81
C ASP A 245 -11.59 12.93 13.43
N VAL A 246 -10.88 14.06 13.31
CA VAL A 246 -10.29 14.50 12.04
C VAL A 246 -9.06 13.65 11.71
N ARG A 247 -8.93 13.14 10.48
CA ARG A 247 -7.72 12.47 9.98
C ARG A 247 -6.89 13.43 9.13
N ALA A 248 -5.59 13.46 9.37
CA ALA A 248 -4.62 14.09 8.48
C ALA A 248 -3.91 13.02 7.67
N VAL A 249 -3.98 13.09 6.35
CA VAL A 249 -3.33 12.14 5.45
C VAL A 249 -2.17 12.83 4.75
N VAL A 250 -0.98 12.23 4.82
CA VAL A 250 0.17 12.61 4.01
C VAL A 250 0.36 11.54 2.94
N ALA A 251 -0.02 11.86 1.72
CA ALA A 251 0.07 10.97 0.56
C ALA A 251 1.35 11.25 -0.23
N LEU A 252 2.38 10.45 0.00
CA LEU A 252 3.68 10.55 -0.68
C LEU A 252 3.70 9.72 -1.96
N VAL A 253 3.44 10.34 -3.10
CA VAL A 253 3.40 9.68 -4.41
C VAL A 253 4.78 9.69 -5.06
N ASP A 254 5.32 8.51 -5.34
CA ASP A 254 6.66 8.31 -5.95
C ASP A 254 7.79 9.05 -5.22
N TYR A 255 7.62 9.29 -3.92
CA TYR A 255 8.66 9.88 -3.07
C TYR A 255 9.84 8.92 -2.94
N ASN A 256 11.06 9.40 -3.19
CA ASN A 256 12.27 8.63 -2.97
C ASN A 256 12.64 8.63 -1.48
N PRO A 257 12.52 7.50 -0.76
CA PRO A 257 12.76 7.45 0.68
C PRO A 257 14.20 7.79 1.07
N ARG A 258 15.16 7.67 0.15
CA ARG A 258 16.58 8.01 0.40
C ARG A 258 16.85 9.50 0.42
N ALA A 259 15.90 10.33 -0.03
CA ALA A 259 16.10 11.76 -0.05
C ALA A 259 16.21 12.35 1.36
N GLY A 260 15.66 11.68 2.38
CA GLY A 260 15.75 12.10 3.78
C GLY A 260 15.12 13.47 4.07
N ARG A 261 14.23 13.93 3.18
CA ARG A 261 13.61 15.27 3.24
C ARG A 261 12.35 15.32 4.11
N LEU A 262 11.72 14.18 4.35
CA LEU A 262 10.55 14.12 5.22
C LEU A 262 11.01 14.11 6.68
N ASP A 263 10.61 15.11 7.44
CA ASP A 263 10.88 15.16 8.88
C ASP A 263 9.80 14.37 9.66
N LEU A 264 10.04 13.07 9.82
CA LEU A 264 9.20 12.20 10.64
C LEU A 264 9.22 12.58 12.12
N GLY A 265 10.29 13.20 12.61
CA GLY A 265 10.39 13.68 13.99
C GLY A 265 9.40 14.81 14.24
N ALA A 266 9.36 15.80 13.33
CA ALA A 266 8.41 16.90 13.39
C ALA A 266 6.95 16.42 13.31
N LEU A 267 6.64 15.45 12.44
CA LEU A 267 5.29 14.87 12.37
C LEU A 267 4.89 14.17 13.67
N ARG A 268 5.78 13.37 14.27
CA ARG A 268 5.53 12.69 15.55
C ARG A 268 5.42 13.64 16.74
N ALA A 269 5.99 14.84 16.64
CA ALA A 269 5.93 15.86 17.69
C ALA A 269 4.63 16.69 17.67
N LEU A 270 3.79 16.55 16.63
CA LEU A 270 2.50 17.23 16.58
C LEU A 270 1.55 16.69 17.66
N PRO A 271 0.72 17.54 18.28
CA PRO A 271 -0.17 17.14 19.37
C PRO A 271 -1.32 16.20 18.94
N PHE A 272 -1.47 15.97 17.63
CA PHE A 272 -2.46 15.09 17.00
C PHE A 272 -1.77 14.01 16.14
N ALA A 273 -0.53 13.61 16.49
CA ALA A 273 0.24 12.68 15.68
C ALA A 273 -0.44 11.32 15.46
N ASP A 274 -1.31 10.89 16.39
CA ASP A 274 -2.15 9.68 16.30
C ASP A 274 -3.32 9.80 15.29
N GLN A 275 -3.61 11.03 14.85
CA GLN A 275 -4.58 11.34 13.80
C GLN A 275 -3.93 11.42 12.41
N ILE A 276 -2.61 11.19 12.30
CA ILE A 276 -1.85 11.30 11.04
C ILE A 276 -1.65 9.92 10.40
N ASP A 277 -2.10 9.79 9.17
CA ASP A 277 -1.85 8.64 8.30
C ASP A 277 -0.81 9.00 7.24
N LEU A 278 0.29 8.25 7.20
CA LEU A 278 1.35 8.43 6.21
C LEU A 278 1.29 7.29 5.19
N PHE A 279 0.97 7.62 3.93
CA PHE A 279 0.95 6.65 2.84
C PHE A 279 2.12 6.87 1.89
N HIS A 280 2.87 5.80 1.63
CA HIS A 280 3.80 5.72 0.51
C HIS A 280 3.06 5.12 -0.69
N LEU A 281 2.82 5.93 -1.72
CA LEU A 281 2.02 5.60 -2.87
C LEU A 281 2.85 5.69 -4.16
N GLY A 282 2.30 5.17 -5.25
CA GLY A 282 2.85 5.30 -6.60
C GLY A 282 3.50 4.02 -7.12
N PHE A 283 4.23 4.17 -8.22
CA PHE A 283 4.84 3.07 -8.99
C PHE A 283 6.36 3.14 -9.02
N GLY A 284 6.96 4.09 -8.30
CA GLY A 284 8.39 4.21 -8.11
C GLY A 284 8.98 2.95 -7.49
N LEU A 285 9.72 2.18 -8.29
CA LEU A 285 10.34 0.93 -7.86
C LEU A 285 11.66 1.21 -7.12
N TRP A 286 11.54 1.62 -5.86
CA TRP A 286 12.70 1.79 -4.99
C TRP A 286 13.14 0.45 -4.43
N ARG A 287 14.45 0.16 -4.45
CA ARG A 287 14.99 -1.06 -3.82
C ARG A 287 14.60 -1.18 -2.33
N ALA A 288 14.43 -0.05 -1.64
CA ALA A 288 13.96 -0.02 -0.26
C ALA A 288 12.52 -0.51 -0.07
N ASN A 289 11.71 -0.50 -1.13
CA ASN A 289 10.31 -0.95 -1.15
C ASN A 289 10.17 -2.39 -1.69
N SER A 290 11.28 -3.05 -2.05
CA SER A 290 11.27 -4.44 -2.50
C SER A 290 11.13 -5.35 -1.29
N ALA A 291 9.91 -5.84 -1.03
CA ALA A 291 9.64 -6.75 0.09
C ALA A 291 10.23 -8.15 -0.11
N PHE A 292 10.39 -8.58 -1.36
CA PHE A 292 10.93 -9.88 -1.72
C PHE A 292 11.99 -9.72 -2.80
N ARG A 293 13.04 -10.52 -2.69
CA ARG A 293 13.96 -10.78 -3.79
C ARG A 293 14.00 -12.28 -3.92
N ALA A 294 13.56 -12.80 -5.07
CA ALA A 294 13.85 -14.18 -5.40
C ALA A 294 15.37 -14.32 -5.37
N GLU A 295 15.89 -14.99 -4.35
CA GLU A 295 17.26 -15.47 -4.43
C GLU A 295 17.27 -16.46 -5.59
N PRO A 296 18.27 -16.39 -6.50
CA PRO A 296 18.45 -17.47 -7.44
C PRO A 296 18.56 -18.74 -6.59
N GLN A 297 17.65 -19.69 -6.81
CA GLN A 297 17.83 -21.05 -6.33
C GLN A 297 19.26 -21.40 -6.71
N VAL A 298 20.14 -21.52 -5.72
CA VAL A 298 21.50 -21.97 -5.96
C VAL A 298 21.29 -23.30 -6.64
N ALA A 299 21.61 -23.39 -7.94
CA ALA A 299 21.45 -24.62 -8.68
C ALA A 299 22.17 -25.69 -7.88
N VAL A 300 21.39 -26.54 -7.21
CA VAL A 300 21.89 -27.73 -6.53
C VAL A 300 22.69 -28.44 -7.61
N LYS A 301 24.02 -28.48 -7.46
CA LYS A 301 24.90 -29.09 -8.46
C LYS A 301 24.40 -30.52 -8.65
N GLU A 302 23.78 -30.82 -9.79
CA GLU A 302 23.31 -32.17 -10.11
C GLU A 302 24.42 -33.19 -9.74
N GLY A 303 24.07 -34.20 -8.93
CA GLY A 303 24.97 -35.29 -8.55
C GLY A 303 25.86 -35.10 -7.31
N TRP A 304 25.71 -34.04 -6.49
CA TRP A 304 26.50 -33.92 -5.26
C TRP A 304 26.14 -34.97 -4.19
N ILE A 305 24.89 -35.44 -4.15
CA ILE A 305 24.47 -36.54 -3.26
C ILE A 305 25.19 -37.85 -3.62
N ASP A 306 25.24 -38.20 -4.91
CA ASP A 306 25.98 -39.38 -5.37
C ASP A 306 27.47 -39.27 -5.05
N ALA A 307 28.02 -38.05 -5.13
CA ALA A 307 29.40 -37.77 -4.73
C ALA A 307 29.62 -38.01 -3.22
N VAL A 308 28.69 -37.55 -2.37
CA VAL A 308 28.73 -37.75 -0.92
C VAL A 308 28.60 -39.23 -0.55
N GLN A 309 27.73 -39.99 -1.23
CA GLN A 309 27.62 -41.44 -1.07
C GLN A 309 28.95 -42.15 -1.39
N GLY A 310 29.71 -41.65 -2.36
CA GLY A 310 31.06 -42.12 -2.68
C GLY A 310 32.17 -41.55 -1.79
N GLY A 311 31.83 -40.85 -0.69
CA GLY A 311 32.79 -40.29 0.26
C GLY A 311 33.41 -38.93 -0.15
N ARG A 312 32.92 -38.27 -1.22
CA ARG A 312 33.38 -36.93 -1.64
C ARG A 312 32.59 -35.82 -0.95
N PHE A 313 32.88 -35.59 0.33
CA PHE A 313 32.19 -34.58 1.15
C PHE A 313 32.53 -33.11 0.78
N ASP A 314 33.53 -32.87 -0.06
CA ASP A 314 33.81 -31.56 -0.65
C ASP A 314 32.74 -31.13 -1.68
N ALA A 315 31.91 -32.06 -2.15
CA ALA A 315 30.81 -31.78 -3.08
C ALA A 315 29.59 -31.10 -2.42
N ILE A 316 29.49 -31.13 -1.09
CA ILE A 316 28.39 -30.49 -0.34
C ILE A 316 28.38 -28.98 -0.63
N PRO A 317 27.21 -28.38 -0.93
CA PRO A 317 27.07 -26.94 -1.22
C PRO A 317 27.76 -26.03 -0.18
N ASN A 318 28.13 -24.81 -0.58
CA ASN A 318 28.67 -23.79 0.32
C ASN A 318 28.12 -22.42 -0.07
N PRO A 319 27.31 -21.77 0.77
CA PRO A 319 26.84 -22.23 2.09
C PRO A 319 25.97 -23.50 2.01
N PHE A 320 25.91 -24.27 3.12
CA PHE A 320 25.03 -25.44 3.22
C PHE A 320 23.93 -25.15 4.25
N HIS A 321 22.71 -24.94 3.75
CA HIS A 321 21.57 -24.53 4.56
C HIS A 321 20.68 -25.70 4.95
N TRP A 322 19.80 -25.46 5.92
CA TRP A 322 18.78 -26.40 6.36
C TRP A 322 17.97 -26.97 5.19
N ASN A 323 17.55 -26.11 4.26
CA ASN A 323 16.73 -26.53 3.11
C ASN A 323 17.50 -27.41 2.11
N ASP A 324 18.83 -27.32 2.06
CA ASP A 324 19.68 -28.15 1.18
C ASP A 324 19.92 -29.55 1.78
N SER A 325 19.62 -29.74 3.07
CA SER A 325 20.11 -30.88 3.85
C SER A 325 19.16 -32.08 3.90
N ILE A 326 17.96 -31.96 3.33
CA ILE A 326 16.94 -33.03 3.32
C ILE A 326 17.49 -34.30 2.65
N GLU A 327 18.06 -34.16 1.45
CA GLU A 327 18.60 -35.31 0.72
C GLU A 327 19.83 -35.92 1.40
N LEU A 328 20.67 -35.11 2.07
CA LEU A 328 21.81 -35.60 2.85
C LEU A 328 21.35 -36.40 4.06
N MET A 329 20.30 -35.95 4.73
CA MET A 329 19.74 -36.58 5.90
C MET A 329 19.22 -37.99 5.59
N ASP A 330 18.58 -38.18 4.43
CA ASP A 330 18.03 -39.48 4.02
C ASP A 330 19.11 -40.52 3.62
N LEU A 331 20.40 -40.16 3.55
CA LEU A 331 21.46 -41.13 3.28
C LEU A 331 21.75 -42.08 4.44
N LEU A 332 21.29 -41.76 5.65
CA LEU A 332 21.63 -42.47 6.88
C LEU A 332 20.37 -42.74 7.70
N ASP A 333 20.09 -44.01 8.02
CA ASP A 333 19.11 -44.34 9.06
C ASP A 333 19.70 -44.03 10.44
N GLY A 334 19.40 -42.83 10.94
CA GLY A 334 19.95 -42.35 12.20
C GLY A 334 19.55 -43.18 13.42
N TYR A 335 18.42 -43.90 13.40
CA TYR A 335 18.04 -44.75 14.54
C TYR A 335 18.87 -46.01 14.62
N GLU A 336 19.10 -46.67 13.48
CA GLU A 336 19.92 -47.87 13.38
C GLU A 336 21.37 -47.59 13.74
N VAL A 337 21.93 -46.51 13.19
CA VAL A 337 23.29 -46.08 13.46
C VAL A 337 23.47 -45.70 14.93
N ALA A 338 22.55 -44.90 15.50
CA ALA A 338 22.59 -44.54 16.91
C ALA A 338 22.62 -45.76 17.82
N ARG A 339 21.80 -46.79 17.52
CA ARG A 339 21.74 -48.04 18.28
C ARG A 339 23.06 -48.80 18.22
N GLU A 340 23.68 -48.91 17.06
CA GLU A 340 24.92 -49.66 16.87
C GLU A 340 26.12 -48.98 17.56
N ILE A 341 26.17 -47.65 17.61
CA ILE A 341 27.21 -46.91 18.33
C ILE A 341 26.91 -46.68 19.82
N GLY A 342 25.84 -47.29 20.36
CA GLY A 342 25.51 -47.26 21.79
C GLY A 342 24.73 -46.02 22.27
N ILE A 343 24.18 -45.21 21.37
CA ILE A 343 23.26 -44.11 21.72
C ILE A 343 21.85 -44.70 21.94
N THR A 344 21.49 -44.87 23.21
CA THR A 344 20.23 -45.53 23.61
C THR A 344 18.96 -44.72 23.33
N LYS A 345 19.06 -43.38 23.31
CA LYS A 345 17.93 -42.46 23.04
C LYS A 345 18.40 -41.30 22.16
N LEU A 346 18.23 -41.44 20.84
CA LEU A 346 18.63 -40.41 19.87
C LEU A 346 17.98 -39.05 20.14
N SER A 347 16.73 -39.02 20.59
CA SER A 347 16.04 -37.77 20.94
C SER A 347 16.69 -37.02 22.10
N ALA A 348 17.06 -37.73 23.17
CA ALA A 348 17.75 -37.14 24.32
C ALA A 348 19.14 -36.63 23.93
N PHE A 349 19.85 -37.39 23.09
CA PHE A 349 21.15 -37.00 22.56
C PHE A 349 21.05 -35.73 21.71
N ALA A 350 20.17 -35.69 20.70
CA ALA A 350 20.00 -34.55 19.82
C ALA A 350 19.51 -33.30 20.57
N ASN A 351 18.57 -33.44 21.51
CA ASN A 351 18.08 -32.33 22.32
C ASN A 351 19.20 -31.72 23.20
N ALA A 352 20.08 -32.53 23.78
CA ALA A 352 21.20 -32.02 24.56
C ALA A 352 22.18 -31.20 23.70
N LYS A 353 22.45 -31.66 22.46
CA LYS A 353 23.30 -30.94 21.50
C LYS A 353 22.63 -29.65 21.02
N LEU A 354 21.32 -29.67 20.76
CA LEU A 354 20.55 -28.49 20.42
C LEU A 354 20.61 -27.45 21.53
N SER A 355 20.34 -27.83 22.79
CA SER A 355 20.40 -26.89 23.91
C SER A 355 21.79 -26.29 24.08
N HIS A 356 22.85 -27.04 23.79
CA HIS A 356 24.21 -26.48 23.74
C HIS A 356 24.36 -25.46 22.60
N ALA A 357 23.90 -25.80 21.40
CA ALA A 357 23.98 -24.91 20.23
C ALA A 357 23.16 -23.63 20.41
N GLU A 358 21.99 -23.70 21.04
CA GLU A 358 21.19 -22.52 21.41
C GLU A 358 21.92 -21.63 22.42
N ALA A 359 22.71 -22.21 23.33
CA ALA A 359 23.47 -21.46 24.33
C ALA A 359 24.78 -20.85 23.77
N THR A 360 25.44 -21.52 22.82
CA THR A 360 26.80 -21.14 22.37
C THR A 360 26.88 -20.67 20.93
N GLY A 361 25.83 -20.89 20.13
CA GLY A 361 25.84 -20.69 18.68
C GLY A 361 26.57 -21.77 17.88
N CYS A 362 27.09 -22.81 18.54
CA CYS A 362 27.94 -23.84 17.93
C CYS A 362 27.40 -25.24 18.20
N TRP A 363 27.38 -26.11 17.19
CA TRP A 363 27.03 -27.53 17.36
C TRP A 363 28.27 -28.37 17.68
N PRO A 364 28.34 -29.03 18.86
CA PRO A 364 29.52 -29.80 19.23
C PRO A 364 29.39 -31.27 18.78
N GLY A 365 30.45 -31.86 18.26
CA GLY A 365 30.51 -33.30 18.01
C GLY A 365 31.37 -33.69 16.82
N THR A 366 31.49 -35.00 16.63
CA THR A 366 32.04 -35.62 15.43
C THR A 366 31.07 -35.49 14.25
N ALA A 367 31.55 -35.75 13.04
CA ALA A 367 30.70 -35.71 11.84
C ALA A 367 29.49 -36.65 11.95
N LEU A 368 29.69 -37.86 12.50
CA LEU A 368 28.60 -38.83 12.69
C LEU A 368 27.57 -38.32 13.70
N GLU A 369 27.99 -37.77 14.83
CA GLU A 369 27.08 -37.19 15.84
C GLU A 369 26.27 -36.03 15.26
N LEU A 370 26.89 -35.16 14.46
CA LEU A 370 26.23 -34.03 13.81
C LEU A 370 25.22 -34.51 12.75
N TRP A 371 25.54 -35.58 12.00
CA TRP A 371 24.61 -36.17 11.03
C TRP A 371 23.40 -36.81 11.73
N LEU A 372 23.62 -37.46 12.88
CA LEU A 372 22.53 -37.98 13.72
C LEU A 372 21.64 -36.86 14.26
N CYS A 373 22.22 -35.71 14.64
CA CYS A 373 21.45 -34.53 15.00
C CYS A 373 20.63 -34.02 13.81
N LEU A 374 21.24 -33.89 12.62
CA LEU A 374 20.55 -33.47 11.40
C LEU A 374 19.35 -34.38 11.08
N PHE A 375 19.55 -35.70 11.17
CA PHE A 375 18.48 -36.69 11.00
C PHE A 375 17.32 -36.49 11.98
N PHE A 376 17.64 -36.36 13.27
CA PHE A 376 16.61 -36.19 14.28
C PHE A 376 15.84 -34.87 14.10
N GLU A 377 16.54 -33.78 13.77
CA GLU A 377 15.94 -32.48 13.52
C GLU A 377 14.93 -32.50 12.37
N HIS A 378 15.26 -33.17 11.25
CA HIS A 378 14.35 -33.28 10.10
C HIS A 378 13.13 -34.15 10.42
N ARG A 379 13.31 -35.18 11.24
CA ARG A 379 12.21 -35.98 11.77
C ARG A 379 11.32 -35.15 12.69
N ARG A 380 11.92 -34.36 13.58
CA ARG A 380 11.21 -33.48 14.51
C ARG A 380 10.36 -32.46 13.76
N ALA A 381 10.91 -31.79 12.74
CA ALA A 381 10.17 -30.84 11.91
C ALA A 381 8.97 -31.49 11.19
N ARG A 382 9.16 -32.70 10.62
CA ARG A 382 8.07 -33.46 9.99
C ARG A 382 6.97 -33.88 10.97
N HIS A 383 7.33 -34.24 12.20
CA HIS A 383 6.38 -34.73 13.21
C HIS A 383 5.70 -33.61 14.02
N SER A 384 6.29 -32.42 14.14
CA SER A 384 5.68 -31.29 14.83
C SER A 384 4.55 -30.62 14.04
N GLY A 385 4.39 -30.96 12.75
CA GLY A 385 3.38 -30.35 11.88
C GLY A 385 3.62 -28.87 11.67
N GLU A 386 4.86 -28.38 11.80
CA GLU A 386 5.24 -27.04 11.36
C GLU A 386 4.89 -26.95 9.86
N PRO A 387 3.91 -26.11 9.48
CA PRO A 387 3.54 -25.98 8.08
C PRO A 387 4.75 -25.52 7.28
N GLU A 388 4.99 -26.10 6.09
CA GLU A 388 6.04 -25.64 5.15
C GLU A 388 5.97 -24.12 4.92
N GLU A 389 4.79 -23.51 5.03
CA GLU A 389 4.57 -22.05 4.94
C GLU A 389 5.18 -21.21 6.10
N TYR A 390 5.56 -21.81 7.23
CA TYR A 390 6.35 -21.16 8.29
C TYR A 390 7.86 -21.50 8.21
N ALA A 391 8.27 -22.32 7.25
CA ALA A 391 9.65 -22.76 7.04
C ALA A 391 10.43 -21.88 6.03
N GLU A 392 9.81 -20.85 5.45
CA GLU A 392 10.47 -19.96 4.47
C GLU A 392 11.34 -18.85 5.11
N GLY A 393 11.66 -18.95 6.40
CA GLY A 393 12.59 -18.07 7.11
C GLY A 393 13.95 -18.72 7.33
N PRO A 394 15.04 -17.94 7.48
CA PRO A 394 16.32 -18.48 7.90
C PRO A 394 16.16 -19.22 9.24
N HIS A 395 16.84 -20.35 9.40
CA HIS A 395 16.84 -21.13 10.63
C HIS A 395 18.24 -21.10 11.24
N PRO A 396 18.66 -20.02 11.93
CA PRO A 396 20.07 -19.79 12.24
C PRO A 396 20.74 -20.96 12.97
N VAL A 397 20.02 -21.60 13.90
CA VAL A 397 20.54 -22.74 14.66
C VAL A 397 20.64 -24.00 13.78
N ARG A 398 19.68 -24.25 12.88
CA ARG A 398 19.70 -25.41 11.98
C ARG A 398 20.65 -25.22 10.80
N ASP A 399 20.80 -24.00 10.30
CA ASP A 399 21.82 -23.63 9.32
C ASP A 399 23.23 -23.80 9.91
N ALA A 400 23.42 -23.42 11.18
CA ALA A 400 24.67 -23.66 11.90
C ALA A 400 24.97 -25.17 12.07
N LEU A 401 23.95 -26.02 12.25
CA LEU A 401 24.13 -27.48 12.25
C LEU A 401 24.62 -27.98 10.89
N CYS A 402 23.98 -27.54 9.80
CA CYS A 402 24.34 -27.93 8.44
C CYS A 402 25.79 -27.52 8.13
N GLN A 403 26.15 -26.28 8.42
CA GLN A 403 27.52 -25.80 8.21
C GLN A 403 28.54 -26.55 9.08
N SER A 404 28.22 -26.79 10.36
CA SER A 404 29.10 -27.54 11.27
C SER A 404 29.32 -28.98 10.79
N LEU A 405 28.27 -29.65 10.32
CA LEU A 405 28.34 -30.99 9.74
C LEU A 405 29.22 -31.00 8.49
N ARG A 406 29.00 -30.07 7.55
CA ARG A 406 29.81 -29.95 6.33
C ARG A 406 31.29 -29.79 6.67
N ASP A 407 31.60 -28.88 7.58
CA ASP A 407 32.99 -28.60 7.97
C ASP A 407 33.62 -29.80 8.71
N ALA A 408 32.84 -30.57 9.47
CA ALA A 408 33.31 -31.80 10.11
C ALA A 408 33.57 -32.91 9.07
N LEU A 409 32.67 -33.11 8.11
CA LEU A 409 32.80 -34.11 7.04
C LEU A 409 34.02 -33.84 6.15
N GLN A 410 34.33 -32.56 5.87
CA GLN A 410 35.49 -32.17 5.06
C GLN A 410 36.83 -32.33 5.80
N ARG A 411 36.80 -32.44 7.14
CA ARG A 411 37.99 -32.63 7.97
C ARG A 411 38.28 -34.09 8.33
N LEU A 412 37.45 -35.03 7.89
CA LEU A 412 37.67 -36.46 8.13
C LEU A 412 38.98 -36.94 7.51
N SER A 413 39.73 -37.73 8.27
CA SER A 413 40.83 -38.54 7.74
C SER A 413 40.30 -39.62 6.78
N ASP A 414 41.20 -40.23 5.98
CA ASP A 414 40.82 -41.29 5.05
C ASP A 414 40.18 -42.50 5.75
N HIS A 415 40.64 -42.83 6.96
CA HIS A 415 40.07 -43.89 7.78
C HIS A 415 38.64 -43.55 8.22
N GLU A 416 38.43 -42.38 8.82
CA GLU A 416 37.09 -41.97 9.28
C GLU A 416 36.11 -41.81 8.11
N ARG A 417 36.60 -41.33 6.96
CA ARG A 417 35.82 -41.25 5.71
C ARG A 417 35.41 -42.63 5.23
N SER A 418 36.32 -43.61 5.27
CA SER A 418 36.02 -45.00 4.91
C SER A 418 34.98 -45.61 5.86
N ASP A 419 35.15 -45.42 7.16
CA ASP A 419 34.19 -45.89 8.17
C ASP A 419 32.80 -45.30 7.92
N LEU A 420 32.71 -43.99 7.74
CA LEU A 420 31.45 -43.28 7.51
C LEU A 420 30.79 -43.72 6.19
N THR A 421 31.56 -43.91 5.12
CA THR A 421 31.04 -44.44 3.85
C THR A 421 30.52 -45.88 4.03
N GLY A 422 31.18 -46.67 4.87
CA GLY A 422 30.71 -48.00 5.28
C GLY A 422 29.36 -47.94 6.00
N TRP A 423 29.15 -46.95 6.88
CA TRP A 423 27.85 -46.70 7.52
C TRP A 423 26.77 -46.37 6.49
N LEU A 424 27.05 -45.48 5.53
CA LEU A 424 26.09 -45.10 4.47
C LEU A 424 25.70 -46.30 3.59
N ALA A 425 26.64 -47.19 3.28
CA ALA A 425 26.36 -48.41 2.52
C ALA A 425 25.53 -49.42 3.33
N LYS A 426 25.79 -49.52 4.63
CA LYS A 426 25.15 -50.50 5.53
C LYS A 426 23.74 -50.09 5.98
N HIS A 427 23.51 -48.80 6.22
CA HIS A 427 22.32 -48.27 6.90
C HIS A 427 21.55 -47.25 6.06
N ARG A 428 21.34 -47.56 4.78
CA ARG A 428 20.61 -46.68 3.87
C ARG A 428 19.12 -46.62 4.25
N ALA A 429 18.61 -45.42 4.51
CA ALA A 429 17.17 -45.23 4.70
C ALA A 429 16.44 -45.52 3.37
N GLY A 430 15.61 -46.55 3.35
CA GLY A 430 14.83 -46.97 2.15
C GLY A 430 15.06 -48.41 1.67
N GLY A 431 15.94 -49.19 2.29
CA GLY A 431 16.14 -50.60 1.99
C GLY A 431 15.12 -51.53 2.68
N ALA A 432 13.82 -51.32 2.47
CA ALA A 432 12.79 -52.28 2.84
C ALA A 432 11.66 -52.29 1.79
N ALA A 433 11.90 -52.98 0.68
CA ALA A 433 10.97 -53.79 -0.12
C ALA A 433 11.57 -54.04 -1.51
N ASP A 434 11.99 -55.28 -1.77
CA ASP A 434 11.59 -55.97 -2.99
C ASP A 434 10.55 -57.03 -2.58
#